data_AF-A0A7X2FTX5-F1
#
_entry.id   AF-A0A7X2FTX5-F1
#
_cell.length_a   1.000
_cell.length_b   1.000
_cell.length_c   1.000
_cell.angle_alpha   90.00
_cell.angle_beta   90.00
_cell.angle_gamma   90.00
#
_symmetry.space_group_name_H-M   'P 1'
#
loop_
_entity.id
_entity.type
_entity.pdbx_description
1 polymer ?
#
loop_
_entity_poly.entity_id
_entity_poly.type
_entity_poly.pdbx_seq_one_letter_code
_entity_poly.pdbx_strand_id
1 'polypeptide(L)'
;MQQIFAFWQERGNGKLPSRADFLIEEFLPWAGHVGMVKPEGDPVRFLVTMANKTMIDLNKIDATGKYFDEYMPPGALEFGCRPYLMAMADRVAITDSLISHTHGDRSFRRLVLPCADGDGPVNYFVIAIYYDPGFVSPIRQETLYDRFFDNSIAGVVRDD
;
A
#
# COMPACT_ATOMS: atom_id res chain seq x y z
N MET A 1 -3.44 11.97 -6.81
CA MET A 1 -4.06 11.62 -5.50
C MET A 1 -5.35 12.36 -5.21
N GLN A 2 -5.42 13.70 -5.27
CA GLN A 2 -6.68 14.42 -4.98
C GLN A 2 -7.86 13.99 -5.87
N GLN A 3 -7.63 13.78 -7.17
CA GLN A 3 -8.68 13.37 -8.11
C GLN A 3 -9.27 11.99 -7.79
N ILE A 4 -8.44 10.98 -7.49
CA ILE A 4 -8.94 9.65 -7.12
C ILE A 4 -9.63 9.65 -5.75
N PHE A 5 -9.18 10.51 -4.83
CA PHE A 5 -9.87 10.70 -3.56
C PHE A 5 -11.26 11.31 -3.77
N ALA A 6 -11.37 12.37 -4.58
CA ALA A 6 -12.65 12.99 -4.92
C ALA A 6 -13.60 11.98 -5.59
N PHE A 7 -13.10 11.20 -6.56
CA PHE A 7 -13.85 10.13 -7.21
C PHE A 7 -14.39 9.09 -6.22
N TRP A 8 -13.58 8.67 -5.25
CA TRP A 8 -14.01 7.76 -4.18
C TRP A 8 -15.05 8.39 -3.25
N GLN A 9 -14.88 9.67 -2.88
CA GLN A 9 -15.85 10.39 -2.05
C GLN A 9 -17.20 10.55 -2.73
N GLU A 10 -17.21 10.86 -4.03
CA GLU A 10 -18.41 11.01 -4.84
C GLU A 10 -19.24 9.72 -4.85
N ARG A 11 -18.59 8.54 -4.91
CA ARG A 11 -19.29 7.25 -4.84
C ARG A 11 -19.87 6.96 -3.46
N GLY A 12 -19.19 7.39 -2.41
CA GLY A 12 -19.63 7.17 -1.04
C GLY A 12 -20.81 8.04 -0.60
N ASN A 13 -21.01 9.20 -1.24
CA ASN A 13 -22.07 10.17 -0.90
C ASN A 13 -22.17 10.44 0.62
N GLY A 14 -21.03 10.69 1.27
CA GLY A 14 -20.93 10.92 2.72
C GLY A 14 -20.79 9.65 3.58
N LYS A 15 -20.80 8.47 2.97
CA LYS A 15 -20.45 7.18 3.58
C LYS A 15 -19.22 6.55 2.91
N LEU A 16 -18.79 5.39 3.39
CA LEU A 16 -17.85 4.56 2.64
C LEU A 16 -18.58 3.97 1.41
N PRO A 17 -18.02 4.05 0.21
CA PRO A 17 -18.56 3.34 -0.94
C PRO A 17 -18.32 1.83 -0.81
N SER A 18 -19.20 1.03 -1.39
CA SER A 18 -18.93 -0.39 -1.64
C SER A 18 -17.89 -0.52 -2.75
N ARG A 19 -17.12 -1.62 -2.75
CA ARG A 19 -16.30 -1.95 -3.93
C ARG A 19 -17.18 -2.10 -5.18
N ALA A 20 -18.41 -2.61 -5.05
CA ALA A 20 -19.32 -2.81 -6.18
C ALA A 20 -19.80 -1.50 -6.82
N ASP A 21 -19.65 -0.36 -6.14
CA ASP A 21 -20.02 0.96 -6.67
C ASP A 21 -19.06 1.46 -7.76
N PHE A 22 -17.98 0.74 -8.03
CA PHE A 22 -16.96 1.09 -9.01
C PHE A 22 -16.86 0.04 -10.12
N LEU A 23 -16.90 0.50 -11.36
CA LEU A 23 -16.46 -0.28 -12.51
C LEU A 23 -14.94 -0.18 -12.62
N ILE A 24 -14.29 -1.24 -13.13
CA ILE A 24 -12.82 -1.23 -13.24
C ILE A 24 -12.33 -0.20 -14.27
N GLU A 25 -13.11 0.00 -15.33
CA GLU A 25 -12.88 0.94 -16.42
C GLU A 25 -12.89 2.40 -15.94
N GLU A 26 -13.59 2.69 -14.84
CA GLU A 26 -13.62 4.04 -14.26
C GLU A 26 -12.28 4.41 -13.62
N PHE A 27 -11.43 3.43 -13.32
CA PHE A 27 -10.07 3.67 -12.82
C PHE A 27 -9.03 3.88 -13.92
N LEU A 28 -9.40 3.78 -15.21
CA LEU A 28 -8.48 3.98 -16.33
C LEU A 28 -7.65 5.29 -16.26
N PRO A 29 -8.18 6.44 -15.80
CA PRO A 29 -7.39 7.66 -15.66
C PRO A 29 -6.19 7.54 -14.69
N TRP A 30 -6.21 6.55 -13.80
CA TRP A 30 -5.16 6.26 -12.83
C TRP A 30 -4.54 4.87 -13.05
N ALA A 31 -4.71 4.30 -14.25
CA ALA A 31 -4.14 3.01 -14.62
C ALA A 31 -2.63 2.96 -14.31
N GLY A 32 -2.17 1.83 -13.77
CA GLY A 32 -0.78 1.65 -13.33
C GLY A 32 -0.48 2.15 -11.92
N HIS A 33 -1.29 3.05 -11.36
CA HIS A 33 -1.14 3.55 -9.98
C HIS A 33 -2.17 2.98 -9.00
N VAL A 34 -3.29 2.47 -9.51
CA VAL A 34 -4.38 1.93 -8.70
C VAL A 34 -4.26 0.43 -8.53
N GLY A 35 -4.27 -0.02 -7.28
CA GLY A 35 -4.34 -1.42 -6.90
C GLY A 35 -5.55 -1.69 -6.00
N MET A 36 -5.80 -2.96 -5.71
CA MET A 36 -6.89 -3.40 -4.86
C MET A 36 -6.42 -4.43 -3.84
N VAL A 37 -6.93 -4.30 -2.62
CA VAL A 37 -6.57 -5.14 -1.48
C VAL A 37 -7.83 -5.53 -0.72
N LYS A 38 -7.90 -6.75 -0.23
CA LYS A 38 -9.00 -7.27 0.56
C LYS A 38 -8.48 -7.74 1.94
N PRO A 39 -9.05 -7.25 3.05
CA PRO A 39 -8.78 -7.81 4.37
C PRO A 39 -9.51 -9.15 4.54
N GLU A 40 -8.85 -10.16 5.09
CA GLU A 40 -9.42 -11.50 5.33
C GLU A 40 -8.92 -12.11 6.65
N GLY A 41 -9.79 -12.86 7.33
CA GLY A 41 -9.44 -13.65 8.51
C GLY A 41 -9.38 -12.88 9.85
N ASP A 42 -9.07 -13.64 10.91
CA ASP A 42 -8.78 -13.16 12.26
C ASP A 42 -7.66 -14.06 12.85
N PRO A 43 -6.40 -13.58 12.95
CA PRO A 43 -5.95 -12.21 12.70
C PRO A 43 -6.04 -11.80 11.23
N VAL A 44 -6.27 -10.51 10.99
CA VAL A 44 -6.46 -9.97 9.63
C VAL A 44 -5.18 -10.09 8.79
N ARG A 45 -5.34 -10.58 7.56
CA ARG A 45 -4.33 -10.61 6.49
C ARG A 45 -4.83 -9.80 5.31
N PHE A 46 -3.92 -9.27 4.50
CA PHE A 46 -4.25 -8.40 3.37
C PHE A 46 -3.92 -9.09 2.05
N LEU A 47 -4.95 -9.55 1.34
CA LEU A 47 -4.85 -10.16 0.01
C LEU A 47 -4.84 -9.08 -1.06
N VAL A 48 -3.82 -9.05 -1.91
CA VAL A 48 -3.83 -8.21 -3.12
C VAL A 48 -4.71 -8.85 -4.18
N THR A 49 -5.84 -8.23 -4.51
CA THR A 49 -6.75 -8.71 -5.55
C THR A 49 -6.41 -8.16 -6.93
N MET A 50 -5.71 -7.02 -6.98
CA MET A 50 -5.18 -6.45 -8.21
C MET A 50 -3.92 -5.65 -7.91
N ALA A 51 -2.78 -6.08 -8.44
CA ALA A 51 -1.55 -5.31 -8.31
C ALA A 51 -1.50 -4.13 -9.28
N ASN A 52 -0.92 -3.02 -8.81
CA ASN A 52 -0.61 -1.88 -9.65
C ASN A 52 0.87 -1.88 -10.04
N LYS A 53 1.21 -1.22 -11.14
CA LYS A 53 2.59 -1.18 -11.65
C LYS A 53 3.56 -0.66 -10.61
N THR A 54 3.21 0.38 -9.86
CA THR A 54 4.09 0.95 -8.82
C THR A 54 4.36 -0.05 -7.69
N MET A 55 3.38 -0.87 -7.30
CA MET A 55 3.53 -1.92 -6.31
C MET A 55 4.41 -3.07 -6.83
N ILE A 56 4.25 -3.45 -8.10
CA ILE A 56 5.12 -4.43 -8.75
C ILE A 56 6.55 -3.92 -8.81
N ASP A 57 6.72 -2.65 -9.21
CA ASP A 57 8.04 -2.01 -9.28
C ASP A 57 8.70 -1.99 -7.89
N LEU A 58 7.95 -1.64 -6.83
CA LEU A 58 8.42 -1.63 -5.43
C LEU A 58 8.84 -3.01 -4.92
N ASN A 59 8.04 -4.05 -5.17
CA ASN A 59 8.22 -5.37 -4.55
C ASN A 59 8.94 -6.38 -5.47
N LYS A 60 9.24 -6.00 -6.73
CA LYS A 60 9.85 -6.85 -7.76
C LYS A 60 9.07 -8.13 -8.09
N ILE A 61 7.80 -8.16 -7.73
CA ILE A 61 6.91 -9.30 -7.91
C ILE A 61 5.50 -8.81 -8.21
N ASP A 62 4.81 -9.54 -9.10
CA ASP A 62 3.36 -9.40 -9.20
C ASP A 62 2.72 -10.03 -7.96
N ALA A 63 2.27 -9.16 -7.06
CA ALA A 63 1.63 -9.55 -5.82
C ALA A 63 0.17 -9.95 -5.99
N THR A 64 -0.40 -9.90 -7.20
CA THR A 64 -1.79 -10.30 -7.45
C THR A 64 -2.03 -11.74 -6.96
N GLY A 65 -3.04 -11.92 -6.12
CA GLY A 65 -3.37 -13.20 -5.50
C GLY A 65 -2.51 -13.58 -4.30
N LYS A 66 -1.64 -12.68 -3.81
CA LYS A 66 -0.78 -12.91 -2.63
C LYS A 66 -1.20 -12.07 -1.46
N TYR A 67 -1.03 -12.62 -0.26
CA TYR A 67 -1.09 -11.87 0.98
C TYR A 67 0.19 -11.07 1.21
N PHE A 68 0.10 -9.95 1.92
CA PHE A 68 1.28 -9.12 2.22
C PHE A 68 2.41 -9.90 2.88
N ASP A 69 2.10 -10.81 3.79
CA ASP A 69 3.07 -11.64 4.51
C ASP A 69 3.77 -12.70 3.63
N GLU A 70 3.27 -12.94 2.41
CA GLU A 70 3.87 -13.89 1.46
C GLU A 70 4.95 -13.26 0.57
N TYR A 71 4.96 -11.92 0.43
CA TYR A 71 5.91 -11.23 -0.45
C TYR A 71 6.63 -10.05 0.19
N MET A 72 6.10 -9.48 1.27
CA MET A 72 6.80 -8.43 2.01
C MET A 72 7.85 -9.06 2.95
N PRO A 73 9.05 -8.47 3.07
CA PRO A 73 9.98 -8.85 4.12
C PRO A 73 9.34 -8.71 5.52
N PRO A 74 9.60 -9.62 6.48
CA PRO A 74 9.00 -9.55 7.82
C PRO A 74 9.16 -8.20 8.52
N GLY A 75 10.31 -7.54 8.36
CA GLY A 75 10.57 -6.20 8.92
C GLY A 75 9.79 -5.06 8.27
N ALA A 76 9.24 -5.27 7.08
CA ALA A 76 8.42 -4.30 6.36
C ALA A 76 6.91 -4.54 6.51
N LEU A 77 6.51 -5.74 6.95
CA LEU A 77 5.10 -6.16 6.99
C LEU A 77 4.26 -5.27 7.91
N GLU A 78 4.70 -5.05 9.16
CA GLU A 78 3.96 -4.23 10.13
C GLU A 78 3.71 -2.81 9.58
N PHE A 79 4.76 -2.19 9.04
CA PHE A 79 4.68 -0.87 8.42
C PHE A 79 3.79 -0.87 7.17
N GLY A 80 3.92 -1.89 6.33
CA GLY A 80 3.11 -2.07 5.11
C GLY A 80 1.62 -2.16 5.42
N CYS A 81 1.25 -2.86 6.49
CA CYS A 81 -0.11 -3.06 6.97
C CYS A 81 -0.71 -1.86 7.71
N ARG A 82 0.12 -1.03 8.37
CA ARG A 82 -0.35 0.01 9.30
C ARG A 82 -1.42 0.95 8.73
N PRO A 83 -1.29 1.54 7.53
CA PRO A 83 -2.34 2.41 6.99
C PRO A 83 -3.66 1.71 6.69
N TYR A 84 -3.63 0.41 6.37
CA TYR A 84 -4.85 -0.37 6.16
C TYR A 84 -5.56 -0.62 7.49
N LEU A 85 -4.82 -0.96 8.54
CA LEU A 85 -5.36 -1.12 9.89
C LEU A 85 -5.98 0.18 10.40
N MET A 86 -5.30 1.31 10.21
CA MET A 86 -5.84 2.64 10.55
C MET A 86 -7.11 2.96 9.76
N ALA A 87 -7.10 2.76 8.44
CA ALA A 87 -8.26 2.98 7.59
C ALA A 87 -9.46 2.10 7.96
N MET A 88 -9.22 0.85 8.40
CA MET A 88 -10.27 -0.04 8.90
C MET A 88 -10.87 0.45 10.22
N ALA A 89 -10.01 0.80 11.18
CA ALA A 89 -10.44 1.20 12.52
C ALA A 89 -11.23 2.52 12.47
N ASP A 90 -10.68 3.51 11.78
CA ASP A 90 -11.22 4.86 11.78
C ASP A 90 -12.27 5.09 10.68
N ARG A 91 -12.37 4.15 9.71
CA ARG A 91 -13.27 4.25 8.55
C ARG A 91 -13.05 5.53 7.74
N VAL A 92 -11.78 5.89 7.55
CA VAL A 92 -11.37 7.07 6.77
C VAL A 92 -10.27 6.72 5.77
N ALA A 93 -10.14 7.54 4.73
CA ALA A 93 -9.00 7.49 3.83
C ALA A 93 -7.71 7.84 4.58
N ILE A 94 -6.65 7.07 4.36
CA ILE A 94 -5.33 7.30 4.97
C ILE A 94 -4.31 7.59 3.86
N THR A 95 -3.48 8.60 4.06
CA THR A 95 -2.31 8.87 3.19
C THR A 95 -1.04 8.70 3.99
N ASP A 96 -0.05 8.03 3.42
CA ASP A 96 1.28 7.89 3.99
C ASP A 96 2.37 8.03 2.91
N SER A 97 3.62 8.13 3.38
CA SER A 97 4.80 8.16 2.53
C SER A 97 5.67 6.94 2.81
N LEU A 98 6.20 6.35 1.74
CA LEU A 98 7.16 5.23 1.80
C LEU A 98 8.45 5.64 1.09
N ILE A 99 9.59 5.13 1.56
CA ILE A 99 10.86 5.27 0.85
C ILE A 99 11.36 3.87 0.53
N SER A 100 11.80 3.66 -0.71
CA SER A 100 12.44 2.43 -1.16
C SER A 100 13.90 2.70 -1.50
N HIS A 101 14.79 2.03 -0.77
CA HIS A 101 16.25 2.13 -0.94
C HIS A 101 16.77 1.14 -1.98
N THR A 102 16.02 0.06 -2.21
CA THR A 102 16.27 -0.89 -3.31
C THR A 102 16.11 -0.26 -4.70
N HIS A 103 15.64 0.99 -4.79
CA HIS A 103 15.38 1.71 -6.04
C HIS A 103 16.15 3.02 -6.20
N GLY A 104 17.25 3.21 -5.46
CA GLY A 104 18.02 4.46 -5.49
C GLY A 104 17.28 5.58 -4.78
N ASP A 105 16.87 5.33 -3.54
CA ASP A 105 16.18 6.28 -2.65
C ASP A 105 14.96 6.95 -3.28
N ARG A 106 13.99 6.13 -3.71
CA ARG A 106 12.73 6.64 -4.25
C ARG A 106 11.71 6.80 -3.15
N SER A 107 11.12 7.99 -3.09
CA SER A 107 9.96 8.26 -2.26
C SER A 107 8.68 7.99 -3.02
N PHE A 108 7.67 7.52 -2.28
CA PHE A 108 6.35 7.20 -2.76
C PHE A 108 5.34 7.81 -1.82
N ARG A 109 4.21 8.26 -2.37
CA ARG A 109 3.00 8.49 -1.59
C ARG A 109 2.00 7.41 -1.89
N ARG A 110 1.35 6.91 -0.84
CA ARG A 110 0.26 5.95 -0.92
C ARG A 110 -0.99 6.54 -0.29
N LEU A 111 -2.11 6.31 -0.96
CA LEU A 111 -3.45 6.65 -0.50
C LEU A 111 -4.22 5.33 -0.39
N VAL A 112 -4.73 5.06 0.81
CA VAL A 112 -5.57 3.90 1.13
C VAL A 112 -7.00 4.38 1.30
N LEU A 113 -7.90 3.87 0.45
CA LEU A 113 -9.30 4.26 0.38
C LEU A 113 -10.15 3.05 0.82
N PRO A 114 -10.68 3.04 2.04
CA PRO A 114 -11.50 1.93 2.52
C PRO A 114 -12.84 1.89 1.80
N CYS A 115 -13.36 0.68 1.61
CA CYS A 115 -14.70 0.41 1.11
C CYS A 115 -15.44 -0.50 2.10
N ALA A 116 -16.76 -0.34 2.19
CA ALA A 116 -17.62 -1.17 3.02
C ALA A 116 -19.00 -1.30 2.38
N ASP A 117 -19.68 -2.43 2.65
CA ASP A 117 -21.08 -2.59 2.26
C ASP A 117 -21.97 -1.97 3.34
N GLY A 118 -22.58 -0.82 3.02
CA GLY A 118 -23.42 -0.07 3.94
C GLY A 118 -22.66 0.36 5.20
N ASP A 119 -23.26 0.09 6.37
CA ASP A 119 -22.67 0.43 7.67
C ASP A 119 -21.80 -0.73 8.25
N GLY A 120 -21.54 -1.78 7.45
CA GLY A 120 -20.71 -2.92 7.82
C GLY A 120 -19.21 -2.61 7.93
N PRO A 121 -18.37 -3.58 8.34
CA PRO A 121 -16.92 -3.39 8.45
C PRO A 121 -16.28 -3.09 7.09
N VAL A 122 -15.10 -2.46 7.11
CA VAL A 122 -14.29 -2.31 5.90
C VAL A 122 -13.93 -3.69 5.37
N ASN A 123 -14.31 -3.95 4.13
CA ASN A 123 -14.18 -5.26 3.48
C ASN A 123 -13.36 -5.21 2.19
N TYR A 124 -12.88 -4.02 1.81
CA TYR A 124 -12.06 -3.83 0.63
C TYR A 124 -11.30 -2.51 0.71
N PHE A 125 -10.22 -2.40 -0.06
CA PHE A 125 -9.49 -1.15 -0.25
C PHE A 125 -9.20 -0.92 -1.73
N VAL A 126 -9.37 0.32 -2.14
CA VAL A 126 -8.72 0.87 -3.33
C VAL A 126 -7.45 1.57 -2.86
N ILE A 127 -6.32 1.29 -3.49
CA ILE A 127 -5.06 1.94 -3.16
C ILE A 127 -4.51 2.69 -4.37
N ALA A 128 -3.91 3.85 -4.13
CA ALA A 128 -3.20 4.58 -5.16
C ALA A 128 -1.78 4.87 -4.70
N ILE A 129 -0.78 4.46 -5.50
CA ILE A 129 0.64 4.66 -5.18
C ILE A 129 1.28 5.49 -6.29
N TYR A 130 1.90 6.60 -5.92
CA TYR A 130 2.60 7.51 -6.83
C TYR A 130 4.04 7.71 -6.38
N TYR A 131 4.94 7.86 -7.34
CA TYR A 131 6.27 8.38 -7.07
C TYR A 131 6.18 9.80 -6.54
N ASP A 132 6.96 10.10 -5.51
CA ASP A 132 7.12 11.44 -4.97
C ASP A 132 8.53 11.96 -5.26
N PRO A 133 8.72 12.81 -6.27
CA PRO A 133 10.04 13.38 -6.58
C PRO A 133 10.48 14.45 -5.56
N GLY A 134 9.60 14.90 -4.66
CA GLY A 134 9.83 16.04 -3.77
C GLY A 134 10.10 15.70 -2.31
N PHE A 135 10.05 14.42 -1.92
CA PHE A 135 10.36 14.02 -0.55
C PHE A 135 11.76 13.41 -0.48
N VAL A 136 12.77 14.25 -0.27
CA VAL A 136 14.02 13.82 0.36
C VAL A 136 13.87 14.22 1.82
N SER A 137 13.70 13.25 2.73
CA SER A 137 13.73 13.56 4.15
C SER A 137 15.00 14.38 4.43
N PRO A 138 14.91 15.61 4.99
CA PRO A 138 16.10 16.41 5.35
C PRO A 138 16.94 15.73 6.43
N ILE A 139 16.36 14.70 7.05
CA ILE A 139 17.02 13.85 8.00
C ILE A 139 17.62 12.68 7.23
N ARG A 140 18.95 12.64 7.08
CA ARG A 140 19.74 11.40 6.93
C ARG A 140 19.59 10.54 8.20
N GLN A 141 18.37 10.27 8.62
CA GLN A 141 18.07 9.19 9.54
C GLN A 141 17.77 8.01 8.64
N GLU A 142 18.64 7.01 8.72
CA GLU A 142 18.43 5.65 8.22
C GLU A 142 16.95 5.36 8.01
N THR A 143 16.60 5.12 6.76
CA THR A 143 15.24 4.78 6.41
C THR A 143 15.08 3.26 6.57
N LEU A 144 13.85 2.78 6.81
CA LEU A 144 13.59 1.41 7.26
C LEU A 144 14.23 0.31 6.40
N TYR A 145 14.34 0.49 5.07
CA TYR A 145 15.01 -0.50 4.23
C TYR A 145 16.52 -0.60 4.50
N ASP A 146 17.15 0.48 4.96
CA ASP A 146 18.58 0.51 5.30
C ASP A 146 18.88 -0.46 6.45
N ARG A 147 18.04 -0.51 7.49
CA ARG A 147 18.24 -1.42 8.64
C ARG A 147 18.07 -2.90 8.31
N PHE A 148 17.26 -3.23 7.31
CA PHE A 148 16.91 -4.62 7.01
C PHE A 148 17.78 -5.24 5.93
N PHE A 149 18.30 -4.45 5.00
CA PHE A 149 19.19 -4.97 3.96
C PHE A 149 20.68 -4.91 4.33
N ASP A 150 21.13 -4.00 5.22
CA ASP A 150 22.52 -4.04 5.72
C ASP A 150 22.82 -5.32 6.53
N ASN A 151 21.82 -5.87 7.21
CA ASN A 151 21.99 -7.11 7.98
C ASN A 151 22.03 -8.40 7.12
N SER A 152 21.86 -8.28 5.79
CA SER A 152 21.97 -9.42 4.87
C SER A 152 23.35 -9.59 4.22
N ILE A 153 24.25 -8.61 4.38
CA ILE A 153 25.63 -8.65 3.83
C ILE A 153 26.69 -8.92 4.91
N ALA A 154 26.38 -8.71 6.20
CA ALA A 154 27.33 -8.94 7.31
C ALA A 154 27.46 -10.42 7.75
N GLY A 155 26.79 -11.36 7.07
CA GLY A 155 26.70 -12.77 7.47
C GLY A 155 27.70 -13.73 6.82
N VAL A 156 28.67 -13.28 6.03
CA VAL A 156 29.76 -14.15 5.56
C VAL A 156 30.99 -13.92 6.42
N VAL A 157 30.97 -14.51 7.61
CA VAL A 157 32.19 -14.88 8.32
C VAL A 157 32.88 -15.91 7.43
N ARG A 158 33.97 -15.51 6.77
CA ARG A 158 34.96 -16.46 6.30
C ARG A 158 35.70 -16.93 7.54
N ASP A 159 35.48 -18.19 7.89
CA ASP A 159 36.43 -18.97 8.66
C ASP A 159 37.77 -18.92 7.93
N ASP A 160 38.82 -18.49 8.64
CA ASP A 160 40.20 -18.98 8.59
C ASP A 160 40.91 -18.57 9.90
#